data_AF-A0A1G1J3M0-F1
#
_entry.id   AF-A0A1G1J3M0-F1
#
_cell.length_a   1.000
_cell.length_b   1.000
_cell.length_c   1.000
_cell.angle_alpha   90.00
_cell.angle_beta   90.00
_cell.angle_gamma   90.00
#
_symmetry.space_group_name_H-M   'P 1'
#
loop_
_entity.id
_entity.type
_entity.pdbx_description
1 polymer ?
#
loop_
_entity_poly.entity_id
_entity_poly.type
_entity_poly.pdbx_seq_one_letter_code
_entity_poly.pdbx_strand_id
1 'polypeptide(L)'
;MPGDTRETVRKTLAYLRKSKEIKQANISIAVPYPGTELYEMAKRREHGLELLSEDFSRYRRYNSAVMKVGDLSPDELLKMQNDAFASIYLAPWRWGPMIRKSGFFGATLTFSRLIKSLIGGNADFITARQLGISD
;
A
#
# COMPACT_ATOMS: atom_id res chain seq x y z
N MET A 1 -7.67 -1.92 8.56
CA MET A 1 -8.70 -1.62 9.57
C MET A 1 -9.05 -2.91 10.30
N PRO A 2 -9.61 -2.83 11.53
CA PRO A 2 -10.07 -4.01 12.26
C PRO A 2 -11.01 -4.84 11.37
N GLY A 3 -10.76 -6.15 11.25
CA GLY A 3 -11.52 -7.03 10.35
C GLY A 3 -11.18 -6.95 8.86
N ASP A 4 -10.18 -6.16 8.42
CA ASP A 4 -9.73 -6.17 7.03
C ASP A 4 -9.09 -7.51 6.67
N THR A 5 -9.46 -8.05 5.51
CA THR A 5 -8.84 -9.23 4.92
C THR A 5 -8.01 -8.87 3.70
N ARG A 6 -7.15 -9.79 3.28
CA ARG A 6 -6.37 -9.66 2.04
C ARG A 6 -7.24 -9.38 0.82
N GLU A 7 -8.44 -9.95 0.77
CA GLU A 7 -9.38 -9.75 -0.33
C GLU A 7 -9.96 -8.33 -0.32
N THR A 8 -10.40 -7.83 0.84
CA THR A 8 -10.93 -6.47 0.98
C THR A 8 -9.87 -5.43 0.62
N VAL A 9 -8.62 -5.61 1.06
CA VAL A 9 -7.50 -4.75 0.68
C VAL A 9 -7.30 -4.76 -0.84
N ARG A 10 -7.27 -5.94 -1.48
CA ARG A 10 -7.15 -6.05 -2.94
C ARG A 10 -8.28 -5.34 -3.69
N LYS A 11 -9.53 -5.48 -3.24
CA LYS A 11 -10.68 -4.79 -3.83
C LYS A 11 -10.51 -3.27 -3.78
N THR A 12 -10.08 -2.73 -2.63
CA THR A 12 -9.79 -1.31 -2.47
C THR A 12 -8.68 -0.84 -3.41
N LEU A 13 -7.58 -1.59 -3.51
CA LEU A 13 -6.47 -1.25 -4.42
C LEU A 13 -6.89 -1.32 -5.89
N ALA A 14 -7.69 -2.31 -6.27
CA ALA A 14 -8.22 -2.44 -7.63
C ALA A 14 -9.15 -1.25 -7.96
N TYR A 15 -10.00 -0.83 -7.01
CA TYR A 15 -10.81 0.37 -7.16
C TYR A 15 -9.94 1.63 -7.37
N LEU A 16 -8.94 1.85 -6.52
CA LEU A 16 -8.02 2.99 -6.64
C LEU A 16 -7.26 3.00 -7.98
N ARG A 17 -6.88 1.83 -8.50
CA ARG A 17 -6.21 1.70 -9.80
C ARG A 17 -7.14 2.02 -10.98
N LYS A 18 -8.43 1.68 -10.88
CA LYS A 18 -9.44 1.90 -11.94
C LYS A 18 -10.02 3.32 -11.91
N SER A 19 -10.04 3.98 -10.76
CA SER A 19 -10.62 5.31 -10.58
C SER A 19 -9.74 6.41 -11.21
N LYS A 20 -10.18 6.89 -12.38
CA LYS A 20 -9.47 7.93 -13.17
C LYS A 20 -9.47 9.31 -12.50
N GLU A 21 -10.40 9.56 -11.59
CA GLU A 21 -10.57 10.83 -10.89
C GLU A 21 -9.55 11.00 -9.75
N ILE A 22 -9.01 9.90 -9.22
CA ILE A 22 -8.08 9.92 -8.10
C ILE A 22 -6.68 10.24 -8.61
N LYS A 23 -6.25 11.50 -8.45
CA LYS A 23 -4.92 11.95 -8.89
C LYS A 23 -3.81 11.46 -7.98
N GLN A 24 -4.06 11.38 -6.68
CA GLN A 24 -3.11 10.92 -5.66
C GLN A 24 -3.84 10.01 -4.67
N ALA A 25 -3.21 8.90 -4.30
CA ALA A 25 -3.74 7.98 -3.29
C ALA A 25 -2.68 7.78 -2.20
N ASN A 26 -3.00 8.20 -0.97
CA ASN A 26 -2.16 7.98 0.19
C ASN A 26 -2.67 6.74 0.92
N ILE A 27 -1.92 5.65 0.85
CA ILE A 27 -2.24 4.40 1.53
C ILE A 27 -1.38 4.33 2.80
N SER A 28 -2.00 4.14 3.96
CA SER A 28 -1.31 4.01 5.24
C SER A 28 -1.77 2.77 6.00
N ILE A 29 -0.84 2.12 6.68
CA ILE A 29 -1.13 1.03 7.62
C ILE A 29 -1.45 1.69 8.98
N ALA A 30 -2.53 1.25 9.61
CA ALA A 30 -2.94 1.78 10.91
C ALA A 30 -1.93 1.39 12.00
N VAL A 31 -1.56 2.35 12.85
CA VAL A 31 -0.62 2.16 13.97
C VAL A 31 -1.42 2.24 15.27
N PRO A 32 -1.40 1.20 16.12
CA PRO A 32 -2.15 1.18 17.37
C PRO A 32 -1.44 1.99 18.46
N TYR A 33 -1.59 3.31 18.51
CA TYR A 33 -0.96 4.11 19.56
C TYR A 33 -1.55 3.82 20.96
N PRO A 34 -0.74 3.82 22.04
CA PRO A 34 -1.23 3.61 23.41
C PRO A 34 -2.39 4.52 23.78
N GLY A 35 -3.36 3.97 24.52
CA GLY A 35 -4.55 4.71 24.94
C GLY A 35 -5.58 4.93 23.83
N THR A 36 -5.34 4.45 22.60
CA THR A 36 -6.38 4.38 21.57
C THR A 36 -7.16 3.09 21.68
N GLU A 37 -8.42 3.11 21.26
CA GLU A 37 -9.26 1.91 21.19
C GLU A 37 -8.63 0.82 20.32
N LEU A 38 -7.94 1.20 19.23
CA LEU A 38 -7.23 0.27 18.36
C LEU A 38 -6.09 -0.48 19.08
N TYR A 39 -5.37 0.20 19.99
CA TYR A 39 -4.33 -0.43 20.81
C TYR A 39 -4.92 -1.43 21.79
N GLU A 40 -6.03 -1.06 22.42
CA GLU A 40 -6.72 -1.94 23.35
C GLU A 40 -7.30 -3.17 22.63
N MET A 41 -7.90 -3.00 21.45
CA MET A 41 -8.34 -4.11 20.60
C MET A 41 -7.19 -5.02 20.17
N ALA A 42 -6.05 -4.44 19.76
CA ALA A 42 -4.87 -5.20 19.35
C ALA A 42 -4.23 -5.97 20.52
N LYS A 43 -4.26 -5.40 21.73
CA LYS A 43 -3.78 -6.04 22.95
C LYS A 43 -4.70 -7.18 23.40
N ARG A 44 -6.02 -7.00 23.26
CA ARG A 44 -7.03 -8.03 23.56
C ARG A 44 -7.23 -9.08 22.46
N ARG A 45 -6.52 -8.96 21.34
CA ARG A 45 -6.63 -9.82 20.15
C ARG A 45 -8.03 -9.85 19.51
N GLU A 46 -8.70 -8.70 19.51
CA GLU A 46 -10.04 -8.55 18.94
C GLU A 46 -9.99 -8.25 17.44
N HIS A 47 -11.02 -8.66 16.70
CA HIS A 47 -11.19 -8.36 15.26
C HIS A 47 -9.99 -8.74 14.38
N GLY A 48 -9.24 -9.78 14.77
CA GLY A 48 -8.05 -10.24 14.07
C GLY A 48 -6.82 -9.32 14.23
N LEU A 49 -6.85 -8.38 15.17
CA LEU A 49 -5.70 -7.54 15.48
C LEU A 49 -4.78 -8.24 16.46
N GLU A 50 -3.48 -8.16 16.28
CA GLU A 50 -2.52 -8.65 17.27
C GLU A 50 -1.36 -7.67 17.40
N LEU A 51 -1.12 -7.20 18.62
CA LEU A 51 0.04 -6.35 18.92
C LEU A 51 1.31 -7.20 18.96
N LEU A 52 2.31 -6.83 18.15
CA LEU A 52 3.56 -7.59 18.02
C LEU A 52 4.71 -7.00 18.84
N SER A 53 4.59 -5.72 19.23
CA SER A 53 5.61 -5.01 19.98
C SER A 53 5.00 -3.86 20.76
N GLU A 54 5.35 -3.74 22.04
CA GLU A 54 5.01 -2.58 22.89
C GLU A 54 6.11 -1.50 22.88
N ASP A 55 7.25 -1.76 22.21
CA ASP A 55 8.34 -0.78 22.08
C ASP A 55 7.93 0.40 21.18
N PHE A 56 7.64 1.54 21.82
CA PHE A 56 7.21 2.78 21.15
C PHE A 56 8.23 3.35 20.18
N SER A 57 9.52 3.02 20.30
CA SER A 57 10.53 3.47 19.34
C SER A 57 10.31 2.90 17.92
N ARG A 58 9.54 1.80 17.83
CA ARG A 58 9.19 1.12 16.58
C ARG A 58 7.91 1.64 15.94
N TYR A 59 7.17 2.52 16.61
CA TYR A 59 5.90 3.04 16.13
C TYR A 59 6.19 4.15 15.13
N ARG A 60 6.12 3.83 13.83
CA ARG A 60 6.34 4.78 12.75
C ARG A 60 5.15 4.80 11.81
N ARG A 61 4.93 5.94 11.16
CA ARG A 61 3.86 6.07 10.16
C ARG A 61 4.13 5.23 8.90
N TYR A 62 5.40 4.93 8.63
CA TYR A 62 5.87 4.19 7.48
C TYR A 62 6.88 3.13 7.93
N ASN A 63 6.89 1.95 7.29
CA ASN A 63 7.83 0.86 7.58
C ASN A 63 7.86 0.43 9.05
N SER A 64 6.68 0.38 9.69
CA SER A 64 6.57 0.05 11.11
C SER A 64 5.61 -1.12 11.28
N ALA A 65 6.18 -2.22 11.74
CA ALA A 65 5.57 -3.53 11.82
C ALA A 65 5.12 -3.85 13.25
N VAL A 66 4.27 -3.01 13.82
CA VAL A 66 3.91 -3.12 15.26
C VAL A 66 2.62 -3.93 15.51
N MET A 67 1.86 -4.23 14.46
CA MET A 67 0.55 -4.88 14.56
C MET A 67 0.26 -5.78 13.36
N LYS A 68 -0.26 -6.98 13.62
CA LYS A 68 -0.82 -7.91 12.63
C LYS A 68 -2.31 -7.62 12.43
N VAL A 69 -2.81 -7.78 11.21
CA VAL A 69 -4.24 -7.63 10.89
C VAL A 69 -4.73 -8.86 10.12
N GLY A 70 -5.61 -9.64 10.74
CA GLY A 70 -6.07 -10.93 10.25
C GLY A 70 -4.89 -11.87 9.98
N ASP A 71 -4.82 -12.39 8.77
CA ASP A 71 -3.75 -13.29 8.32
C ASP A 71 -2.53 -12.55 7.75
N LEU A 72 -2.57 -11.22 7.67
CA LEU A 72 -1.51 -10.43 7.03
C LEU A 72 -0.42 -10.08 8.05
N SER A 73 0.79 -10.58 7.81
CA SER A 73 1.95 -10.12 8.58
C SER A 73 2.25 -8.66 8.26
N PRO A 74 2.92 -7.91 9.15
CA PRO A 74 3.29 -6.54 8.85
C PRO A 74 4.20 -6.39 7.64
N ASP A 75 5.12 -7.33 7.42
CA ASP A 75 6.01 -7.32 6.26
C ASP A 75 5.22 -7.54 4.97
N GLU A 76 4.20 -8.41 5.01
CA GLU A 76 3.29 -8.60 3.88
C GLU A 76 2.45 -7.35 3.63
N LEU A 77 2.01 -6.64 4.67
CA LEU A 77 1.30 -5.37 4.54
C LEU A 77 2.18 -4.30 3.88
N LEU A 78 3.46 -4.22 4.27
CA LEU A 78 4.42 -3.29 3.67
C LEU A 78 4.70 -3.63 2.21
N LYS A 79 4.91 -4.91 1.91
CA LYS A 79 5.09 -5.38 0.53
C LYS A 79 3.85 -5.05 -0.31
N MET A 80 2.66 -5.42 0.16
CA MET A 80 1.40 -5.10 -0.51
C MET A 80 1.20 -3.59 -0.72
N GLN A 81 1.57 -2.76 0.24
CA GLN A 81 1.49 -1.31 0.12
C GLN A 81 2.41 -0.77 -0.98
N ASN A 82 3.67 -1.20 -1.01
CA ASN A 82 4.65 -0.78 -2.02
C ASN A 82 4.22 -1.21 -3.41
N ASP A 83 3.80 -2.46 -3.55
CA ASP A 83 3.38 -3.03 -4.82
C ASP A 83 2.08 -2.37 -5.32
N ALA A 84 1.16 -2.05 -4.41
CA ALA A 84 -0.05 -1.30 -4.71
C ALA A 84 0.25 0.11 -5.19
N PHE A 85 1.19 0.80 -4.54
CA PHE A 85 1.63 2.12 -4.94
C PHE A 85 2.21 2.09 -6.35
N ALA A 86 3.18 1.20 -6.60
CA ALA A 86 3.74 1.01 -7.93
C ALA A 86 2.64 0.70 -8.96
N SER A 87 1.73 -0.22 -8.65
CA SER A 87 0.62 -0.57 -9.54
C SER A 87 -0.28 0.63 -9.87
N ILE A 88 -0.73 1.39 -8.87
CA ILE A 88 -1.63 2.55 -9.08
C ILE A 88 -0.95 3.63 -9.93
N TYR A 89 0.31 3.97 -9.61
CA TYR A 89 1.01 5.07 -10.29
C TYR A 89 1.53 4.68 -11.69
N LEU A 90 1.84 3.40 -11.93
CA LEU A 90 2.25 2.90 -13.23
C LEU A 90 1.08 2.52 -14.14
N ALA A 91 -0.18 2.72 -13.72
CA ALA A 91 -1.34 2.40 -14.53
C ALA A 91 -1.29 3.09 -15.92
N PRO A 92 -1.49 2.36 -17.04
CA PRO A 92 -1.27 2.88 -18.40
C PRO A 92 -2.00 4.20 -18.70
N TRP A 93 -3.23 4.34 -18.18
CA TRP A 93 -4.06 5.53 -18.39
C TRP A 93 -3.51 6.82 -17.76
N ARG A 94 -2.62 6.72 -16.75
CA ARG A 94 -1.99 7.90 -16.11
C ARG A 94 -0.89 8.51 -16.98
N TRP A 95 -0.31 7.74 -17.90
CA TRP A 95 0.81 8.16 -18.73
C TRP A 95 0.40 9.13 -19.82
N GLY A 96 -0.77 8.97 -20.44
CA GLY A 96 -1.26 9.85 -21.50
C GLY A 96 -1.34 11.34 -21.08
N PRO A 97 -2.07 11.66 -20.00
CA PRO A 97 -2.12 13.03 -19.47
C PRO A 97 -0.75 13.56 -19.03
N MET A 98 0.13 12.69 -18.50
CA MET A 98 1.47 13.05 -18.06
C MET A 98 2.39 13.41 -19.23
N ILE A 99 2.38 12.63 -20.31
CA ILE A 99 3.13 12.91 -21.54
C ILE A 99 2.66 14.24 -22.15
N ARG A 100 1.35 14.50 -22.16
CA ARG A 100 0.79 15.78 -22.66
C ARG A 100 1.25 16.99 -21.84
N LYS A 101 1.50 16.83 -20.53
CA LYS A 101 1.91 17.93 -19.64
C LYS A 101 3.43 18.13 -19.59
N SER A 102 4.20 17.04 -19.60
CA SER A 102 5.65 17.06 -19.31
C SER A 102 6.52 16.80 -20.54
N GLY A 103 5.92 16.48 -21.68
CA GLY A 103 6.61 15.98 -22.87
C GLY A 103 7.10 14.54 -22.70
N PHE A 104 7.39 13.88 -23.83
CA PHE A 104 7.84 12.48 -23.86
C PHE A 104 9.12 12.24 -23.03
N PHE A 105 10.08 13.16 -23.10
CA PHE A 105 11.33 13.08 -22.32
C PHE A 105 11.10 13.27 -20.81
N GLY A 106 10.20 14.16 -20.39
CA GLY A 106 9.87 14.34 -18.97
C GLY A 106 9.15 13.13 -18.37
N ALA A 107 8.27 12.50 -19.14
CA ALA A 107 7.55 11.29 -18.75
C ALA A 107 8.50 10.08 -18.61
N THR A 108 9.34 9.83 -19.61
CA THR A 108 10.32 8.72 -19.59
C THR A 108 11.34 8.87 -18.47
N LEU A 109 11.78 10.09 -18.18
CA LEU A 109 12.73 10.35 -17.09
C LEU A 109 12.07 10.11 -15.72
N THR A 110 10.81 10.52 -15.54
CA THR A 110 10.04 10.22 -14.31
C THR A 110 9.79 8.72 -14.15
N PHE A 111 9.47 8.00 -15.24
CA PHE A 111 9.37 6.55 -15.25
C PHE A 111 10.67 5.88 -14.82
N SER A 112 11.80 6.30 -15.42
CA SER A 112 13.10 5.72 -15.11
C SER A 112 13.50 5.93 -13.64
N ARG A 113 13.14 7.06 -13.03
CA ARG A 113 13.36 7.34 -11.60
C ARG A 113 12.50 6.45 -10.71
N LEU A 114 11.23 6.28 -11.07
CA LEU A 114 10.32 5.35 -10.39
C LEU A 114 10.85 3.91 -10.44
N ILE A 115 11.23 3.43 -11.62
CA ILE A 115 11.79 2.09 -11.81
C ILE A 115 13.11 1.92 -11.06
N LYS A 116 14.04 2.90 -11.11
CA LYS A 116 15.28 2.85 -10.33
C LYS A 116 15.02 2.84 -8.82
N SER A 117 14.04 3.61 -8.34
CA SER A 117 13.63 3.61 -6.93
C SER A 117 13.04 2.28 -6.49
N LEU A 118 12.40 1.54 -7.40
CA LEU A 118 11.83 0.21 -7.14
C LEU A 118 12.88 -0.90 -7.21
N ILE A 119 13.82 -0.83 -8.16
CA ILE A 119 14.92 -1.81 -8.30
C ILE A 119 15.93 -1.65 -7.16
N GLY A 120 16.17 -0.42 -6.69
CA GLY A 120 17.03 -0.16 -5.53
C GLY A 120 16.45 -0.64 -4.18
N GLY A 121 15.19 -1.05 -4.14
CA GLY A 121 14.54 -1.60 -2.95
C GLY A 121 13.54 -2.69 -3.30
N ASN A 122 14.02 -3.94 -3.45
CA ASN A 122 13.24 -5.20 -3.50
C ASN A 122 11.72 -5.05 -3.73
N ALA A 123 11.28 -4.56 -4.89
CA ALA A 123 9.87 -4.38 -5.20
C ALA A 123 9.40 -5.41 -6.22
N ASP A 124 8.51 -6.32 -5.80
CA ASP A 124 7.83 -7.27 -6.69
C ASP A 124 6.51 -6.64 -7.16
N PHE A 125 6.33 -6.34 -8.44
CA PHE A 125 5.08 -5.74 -8.91
C PHE A 125 3.87 -6.65 -8.65
N ILE A 126 2.86 -6.16 -7.91
CA ILE A 126 1.55 -6.80 -7.90
C ILE A 126 0.93 -6.67 -9.29
N THR A 127 0.78 -7.81 -9.96
CA THR A 127 0.29 -7.91 -11.33
C THR A 127 -1.25 -7.81 -11.36
N ALA A 128 -1.85 -7.39 -12.48
CA ALA A 128 -3.32 -7.27 -12.61
C ALA A 128 -4.07 -8.58 -12.26
N ARG A 129 -3.45 -9.73 -12.58
CA ARG A 129 -3.91 -11.08 -12.20
C ARG A 129 -4.00 -11.28 -10.68
N GLN A 130 -3.05 -10.75 -9.92
CA GLN A 130 -3.02 -10.82 -8.44
C GLN A 130 -3.98 -9.83 -7.77
N LEU A 131 -4.48 -8.83 -8.50
CA LEU A 131 -5.52 -7.90 -8.05
C LEU A 131 -6.94 -8.39 -8.37
N GLY A 132 -7.09 -9.57 -9.00
CA GLY A 132 -8.41 -10.09 -9.39
C GLY A 132 -9.10 -9.24 -10.46
N ILE A 133 -8.33 -8.47 -11.24
CA ILE A 133 -8.86 -7.71 -12.37
C ILE A 133 -8.82 -8.65 -13.57
N SER A 134 -9.97 -9.18 -13.97
CA SER A 134 -10.14 -9.81 -15.28
C SER A 134 -10.12 -8.74 -16.37
N ASP A 135 -9.48 -9.06 -17.49
CA ASP A 135 -9.50 -8.25 -18.72
C ASP A 135 -10.92 -8.11 -19.29
#